data_AF-A0A852WN20-F1
#
_entry.id   AF-A0A852WN20-F1
#
_cell.length_a   1.000
_cell.length_b   1.000
_cell.length_c   1.000
_cell.angle_alpha   90.00
_cell.angle_beta   90.00
_cell.angle_gamma   90.00
#
_symmetry.space_group_name_H-M   'P 1'
#
loop_
_entity.id
_entity.type
_entity.pdbx_description
1 polymer ?
#
loop_
_entity_poly.entity_id
_entity_poly.type
_entity_poly.pdbx_seq_one_letter_code
_entity_poly.pdbx_strand_id
1 'polypeptide(L)'
;MKDVDLTPTQVWRKHRLRQIMLFVTVPGVLLGTASITAAYSAGWMTPPPPKPACTPDVVPAPARGSFTVNVMNATGRHGVAAEVAIGLFKRKFTVGGISNAPDSWYVTQTAVVHHGPDGLDQALLAASQIPGAKLFTDARSGTSVDVVVGLGYQHMVPIPARLKPIPSEVKVNVYNTTYKTGLAKTVADAVAARGFKVKDVSNDPLRTMQLGPAVIRYGEEGDLAAALLQEHVPGAQLVKDGRAGSGVDLVIGNAFTSLTPLADVPPLPPRLPQAIPTVARPCM
;
A
#
# COMPACT_ATOMS: atom_id res chain seq x y z
N MET A 1 -36.70 14.86 -65.31
CA MET A 1 -37.59 14.52 -66.44
C MET A 1 -38.20 15.81 -66.94
N LYS A 2 -37.89 16.20 -68.19
CA LYS A 2 -38.31 17.46 -68.82
C LYS A 2 -39.82 17.43 -69.11
N ASP A 3 -40.52 18.51 -68.79
CA ASP A 3 -41.98 18.70 -68.92
C ASP A 3 -42.42 18.93 -70.39
N VAL A 4 -41.91 18.17 -71.36
CA VAL A 4 -42.09 18.49 -72.79
C VAL A 4 -43.33 17.83 -73.43
N ASP A 5 -43.92 16.79 -72.82
CA ASP A 5 -45.10 16.09 -73.38
C ASP A 5 -46.25 15.91 -72.36
N LEU A 6 -46.68 16.99 -71.70
CA LEU A 6 -47.82 16.95 -70.79
C LEU A 6 -49.01 17.73 -71.36
N THR A 7 -50.19 17.10 -71.39
CA THR A 7 -51.44 17.77 -71.78
C THR A 7 -51.83 18.87 -70.77
N PRO A 8 -52.58 19.92 -71.16
CA PRO A 8 -52.91 21.04 -70.27
C PRO A 8 -53.56 20.63 -68.94
N THR A 9 -54.37 19.56 -68.97
CA THR A 9 -55.02 18.99 -67.78
C THR A 9 -54.04 18.24 -66.87
N GLN A 10 -53.02 17.58 -67.41
CA GLN A 10 -51.96 16.93 -66.64
C GLN A 10 -51.04 17.96 -65.98
N VAL A 11 -50.71 19.06 -66.68
CA VAL A 11 -49.96 20.20 -66.11
C VAL A 11 -50.73 20.80 -64.94
N TRP A 12 -52.02 21.08 -65.12
CA TRP A 12 -52.89 21.60 -64.06
C TRP A 12 -52.97 20.68 -62.84
N ARG A 13 -53.12 19.35 -63.05
CA ARG A 13 -53.18 18.35 -61.97
C ARG A 13 -51.84 18.26 -61.21
N LYS A 14 -50.71 18.36 -61.91
CA LYS A 14 -49.37 18.38 -61.32
C LYS A 14 -49.11 19.64 -60.50
N HIS A 15 -49.53 20.81 -61.00
CA HIS A 15 -49.45 22.06 -60.23
C HIS A 15 -50.33 22.01 -58.98
N ARG A 16 -51.56 21.50 -59.09
CA ARG A 16 -52.47 21.35 -57.95
C ARG A 16 -51.92 20.38 -56.90
N LEU A 17 -51.35 19.24 -57.32
CA LEU A 17 -50.71 18.29 -56.41
C LEU A 17 -49.46 18.89 -55.74
N ARG A 18 -48.63 19.64 -56.48
CA ARG A 18 -47.47 20.37 -55.89
C ARG A 18 -47.92 21.43 -54.89
N GLN A 19 -48.98 22.17 -55.20
CA GLN A 19 -49.55 23.18 -54.29
C GLN A 19 -50.14 22.54 -53.04
N ILE A 20 -50.88 21.43 -53.16
CA ILE A 20 -51.40 20.68 -52.01
C ILE A 20 -50.25 20.11 -51.18
N MET A 21 -49.22 19.54 -51.81
CA MET A 21 -48.05 19.05 -51.09
C MET A 21 -47.35 20.17 -50.33
N LEU A 22 -47.11 21.32 -50.95
CA LEU A 22 -46.54 22.49 -50.29
C LEU A 22 -47.42 23.00 -49.14
N PHE A 23 -48.74 23.02 -49.32
CA PHE A 23 -49.68 23.44 -48.27
C PHE A 23 -49.72 22.48 -47.08
N VAL A 24 -49.35 21.21 -47.25
CA VAL A 24 -49.33 20.23 -46.16
C VAL A 24 -47.94 20.13 -45.52
N THR A 25 -46.87 20.12 -46.32
CA THR A 25 -45.51 19.94 -45.81
C THR A 25 -44.96 21.19 -45.14
N VAL A 26 -45.26 22.40 -45.63
CA VAL A 26 -44.73 23.63 -45.05
C VAL A 26 -45.27 23.86 -43.63
N PRO A 27 -46.60 23.78 -43.36
CA PRO A 27 -47.10 23.88 -41.99
C PRO A 27 -46.65 22.70 -41.11
N GLY A 28 -46.54 21.49 -41.68
CA GLY A 28 -46.05 20.31 -40.95
C GLY A 28 -44.61 20.46 -40.48
N VAL A 29 -43.72 20.98 -41.32
CA VAL A 29 -42.32 21.26 -40.95
C VAL A 29 -42.25 22.41 -39.95
N LEU A 30 -43.03 23.49 -40.13
CA LEU A 30 -43.05 24.61 -39.18
C LEU A 30 -43.56 24.21 -37.80
N LEU A 31 -44.63 23.39 -37.72
CA LEU A 31 -45.13 22.85 -36.46
C LEU A 31 -44.10 21.89 -35.84
N GLY A 32 -43.48 21.02 -36.65
CA GLY A 32 -42.42 20.13 -36.18
C GLY A 32 -41.22 20.87 -35.58
N THR A 33 -40.70 21.89 -36.28
CA THR A 33 -39.56 22.68 -35.80
C THR A 33 -39.91 23.54 -34.58
N ALA A 34 -41.11 24.13 -34.55
CA ALA A 34 -41.58 24.88 -33.38
C ALA A 34 -41.72 23.98 -32.14
N SER A 35 -42.21 22.75 -32.31
CA SER A 35 -42.35 21.76 -31.24
C SER A 35 -41.01 21.31 -30.68
N ILE A 36 -40.03 21.02 -31.54
CA ILE A 36 -38.66 20.65 -31.12
C ILE A 36 -37.99 21.82 -30.40
N THR A 37 -38.15 23.05 -30.92
CA THR A 37 -37.56 24.24 -30.30
C THR A 37 -38.18 24.51 -28.93
N ALA A 38 -39.49 24.34 -28.78
CA ALA A 38 -40.19 24.46 -27.50
C ALA A 38 -39.76 23.38 -26.49
N ALA A 39 -39.58 22.13 -26.93
CA ALA A 39 -39.12 21.06 -26.07
C ALA A 39 -37.66 21.23 -25.61
N TYR A 40 -36.81 21.79 -26.47
CA TYR A 40 -35.42 22.10 -26.12
C TYR A 40 -35.34 23.30 -25.16
N SER A 41 -36.12 24.37 -25.39
CA SER A 41 -36.14 25.55 -24.52
C SER A 41 -36.82 25.31 -23.17
N ALA A 42 -37.80 24.40 -23.11
CA ALA A 42 -38.43 23.94 -21.87
C ALA A 42 -37.58 22.93 -21.08
N GLY A 43 -36.40 22.54 -21.59
CA GLY A 43 -35.50 21.60 -20.92
C GLY A 43 -35.95 20.14 -20.93
N TRP A 44 -36.96 19.78 -21.73
CA TRP A 44 -37.47 18.41 -21.83
C TRP A 44 -36.56 17.49 -22.65
N MET A 45 -35.68 18.09 -23.46
CA MET A 45 -34.66 17.38 -24.26
C MET A 45 -33.22 17.65 -23.79
N THR A 46 -33.04 18.48 -22.74
CA THR A 46 -31.72 18.66 -22.13
C THR A 46 -31.42 17.45 -21.25
N PRO A 47 -30.30 16.75 -21.47
CA PRO A 47 -29.86 15.73 -20.53
C PRO A 47 -29.77 16.35 -19.14
N PRO A 48 -30.18 15.64 -18.07
CA PRO A 48 -29.94 16.14 -16.72
C PRO A 48 -28.44 16.46 -16.58
N PRO A 49 -28.09 17.54 -15.85
CA PRO A 49 -26.70 17.88 -15.63
C PRO A 49 -25.97 16.65 -15.07
N PRO A 50 -24.74 16.36 -15.53
CA PRO A 50 -23.98 15.23 -15.02
C PRO A 50 -23.91 15.35 -13.50
N LYS A 51 -24.26 14.27 -12.79
CA LYS A 51 -24.15 14.24 -11.33
C LYS A 51 -22.72 14.64 -10.96
N PRO A 52 -22.51 15.57 -10.01
CA PRO A 52 -21.17 15.99 -9.63
C PRO A 52 -20.34 14.75 -9.28
N ALA A 53 -19.19 14.62 -9.95
CA ALA A 53 -18.28 13.51 -9.73
C ALA A 53 -17.75 13.64 -8.30
N CYS A 54 -18.11 12.68 -7.45
CA CYS A 54 -17.68 12.76 -6.07
C CYS A 54 -16.20 12.38 -5.94
N THR A 55 -15.40 13.30 -5.43
CA THR A 55 -13.99 13.09 -5.13
C THR A 55 -13.85 12.59 -3.69
N PRO A 56 -13.24 11.43 -3.45
CA PRO A 56 -13.03 10.93 -2.10
C PRO A 56 -12.11 11.88 -1.30
N ASP A 57 -12.39 12.00 -0.01
CA ASP A 57 -11.58 12.81 0.91
C ASP A 57 -10.33 12.04 1.33
N VAL A 58 -9.15 12.55 0.97
CA VAL A 58 -7.86 11.88 1.22
C VAL A 58 -7.25 12.45 2.49
N VAL A 59 -7.20 11.63 3.53
CA VAL A 59 -6.67 12.01 4.84
C VAL A 59 -5.42 11.20 5.19
N PRO A 60 -4.53 11.71 6.07
CA PRO A 60 -3.44 10.92 6.63
C PRO A 60 -3.96 9.63 7.27
N ALA A 61 -3.34 8.51 6.94
CA ALA A 61 -3.68 7.22 7.50
C ALA A 61 -3.27 7.16 8.98
N PRO A 62 -4.05 6.50 9.85
CA PRO A 62 -3.65 6.26 11.22
C PRO A 62 -2.37 5.43 11.29
N ALA A 63 -1.60 5.59 12.36
CA ALA A 63 -0.45 4.73 12.59
C ALA A 63 -0.92 3.28 12.77
N ARG A 64 -0.30 2.34 12.06
CA ARG A 64 -0.74 0.93 12.06
C ARG A 64 -0.79 0.30 13.46
N GLY A 65 0.11 0.73 14.35
CA GLY A 65 0.16 0.26 15.74
C GLY A 65 -0.72 1.03 16.72
N SER A 66 -1.43 2.09 16.31
CA SER A 66 -2.21 2.94 17.22
C SER A 66 -3.62 2.42 17.50
N PHE A 67 -4.01 1.29 16.89
CA PHE A 67 -5.32 0.68 17.08
C PHE A 67 -5.21 -0.84 16.97
N THR A 68 -6.19 -1.52 17.55
CA THR A 68 -6.24 -2.99 17.59
C THR A 68 -7.01 -3.53 16.41
N VAL A 69 -6.45 -4.54 15.76
CA VAL A 69 -7.10 -5.34 14.70
C VAL A 69 -7.36 -6.74 15.22
N ASN A 70 -8.62 -7.16 15.28
CA ASN A 70 -8.95 -8.57 15.49
C ASN A 70 -9.12 -9.25 14.13
N VAL A 71 -8.72 -10.52 14.03
CA VAL A 71 -8.81 -11.29 12.79
C VAL A 71 -9.71 -12.50 13.02
N MET A 72 -10.79 -12.56 12.25
CA MET A 72 -11.78 -13.63 12.35
C MET A 72 -11.81 -14.45 11.07
N ASN A 73 -11.91 -15.76 11.19
CA ASN A 73 -12.01 -16.67 10.06
C ASN A 73 -13.47 -17.05 9.76
N ALA A 74 -13.96 -16.65 8.59
CA ALA A 74 -15.25 -17.08 8.02
C ALA A 74 -15.07 -17.90 6.73
N THR A 75 -13.86 -18.44 6.49
CA THR A 75 -13.53 -19.13 5.23
C THR A 75 -13.83 -20.63 5.24
N GLY A 76 -14.08 -21.22 6.41
CA GLY A 76 -14.16 -22.68 6.60
C GLY A 76 -12.81 -23.42 6.49
N ARG A 77 -11.72 -22.73 6.13
CA ARG A 77 -10.36 -23.32 6.04
C ARG A 77 -9.59 -23.08 7.32
N HIS A 78 -8.82 -24.06 7.78
CA HIS A 78 -7.98 -23.91 8.98
C HIS A 78 -6.83 -22.94 8.74
N GLY A 79 -6.45 -22.19 9.78
CA GLY A 79 -5.22 -21.36 9.80
C GLY A 79 -5.30 -20.00 9.10
N VAL A 80 -6.35 -19.71 8.32
CA VAL A 80 -6.43 -18.46 7.52
C VAL A 80 -6.35 -17.19 8.37
N ALA A 81 -7.08 -17.11 9.49
CA ALA A 81 -6.99 -15.94 10.37
C ALA A 81 -5.60 -15.77 10.99
N ALA A 82 -4.89 -16.88 11.30
CA ALA A 82 -3.53 -16.82 11.81
C ALA A 82 -2.54 -16.33 10.73
N GLU A 83 -2.69 -16.77 9.49
CA GLU A 83 -1.90 -16.29 8.36
C GLU A 83 -2.07 -14.77 8.16
N VAL A 84 -3.32 -14.30 8.13
CA VAL A 84 -3.63 -12.87 8.00
C VAL A 84 -3.09 -12.08 9.19
N ALA A 85 -3.24 -12.60 10.41
CA ALA A 85 -2.70 -11.97 11.61
C ALA A 85 -1.16 -11.83 11.57
N ILE A 86 -0.44 -12.89 11.17
CA ILE A 86 1.02 -12.84 10.97
C ILE A 86 1.38 -11.78 9.92
N GLY A 87 0.63 -11.71 8.83
CA GLY A 87 0.79 -10.67 7.81
C GLY A 87 0.61 -9.26 8.36
N LEU A 88 -0.46 -9.02 9.11
CA LEU A 88 -0.73 -7.73 9.75
C LEU A 88 0.36 -7.36 10.77
N PHE A 89 0.79 -8.31 11.59
CA PHE A 89 1.89 -8.12 12.54
C PHE A 89 3.20 -7.73 11.84
N LYS A 90 3.57 -8.42 10.75
CA LYS A 90 4.74 -8.06 9.94
C LYS A 90 4.64 -6.65 9.34
N ARG A 91 3.42 -6.15 9.14
CA ARG A 91 3.14 -4.78 8.67
C ARG A 91 3.02 -3.76 9.82
N LYS A 92 3.35 -4.16 11.05
CA LYS A 92 3.34 -3.32 12.27
C LYS A 92 1.94 -2.91 12.72
N PHE A 93 0.92 -3.71 12.40
CA PHE A 93 -0.39 -3.59 13.04
C PHE A 93 -0.39 -4.26 14.41
N THR A 94 -1.17 -3.72 15.35
CA THR A 94 -1.41 -4.35 16.65
C THR A 94 -2.56 -5.35 16.52
N VAL A 95 -2.24 -6.65 16.49
CA VAL A 95 -3.26 -7.71 16.45
C VAL A 95 -3.75 -8.01 17.86
N GLY A 96 -5.06 -7.91 18.09
CA GLY A 96 -5.68 -8.14 19.40
C GLY A 96 -6.10 -9.58 19.62
N GLY A 97 -6.92 -10.11 18.72
CA GLY A 97 -7.47 -11.45 18.78
C GLY A 97 -7.46 -12.17 17.44
N ILE A 98 -7.34 -13.50 17.50
CA ILE A 98 -7.44 -14.41 16.34
C ILE A 98 -8.50 -15.44 16.69
N SER A 99 -9.61 -15.47 15.94
CA SER A 99 -10.73 -16.37 16.22
C SER A 99 -11.41 -16.84 14.93
N ASN A 100 -12.42 -17.70 15.07
CA ASN A 100 -13.40 -17.90 14.01
C ASN A 100 -14.48 -16.80 14.11
N ALA A 101 -15.10 -16.49 12.97
CA ALA A 101 -16.28 -15.65 12.95
C ALA A 101 -17.48 -16.42 13.53
N PRO A 102 -18.51 -15.73 14.08
CA PRO A 102 -19.76 -16.37 14.48
C PRO A 102 -20.40 -17.15 13.32
N ASP A 103 -21.04 -18.28 13.61
CA ASP A 103 -21.65 -19.16 12.58
C ASP A 103 -22.74 -18.45 11.75
N SER A 104 -23.35 -17.40 12.29
CA SER A 104 -24.35 -16.58 11.57
C SER A 104 -23.72 -15.65 10.53
N TRP A 105 -22.39 -15.46 10.52
CA TRP A 105 -21.69 -14.53 9.64
C TRP A 105 -21.19 -15.26 8.40
N TYR A 106 -22.05 -15.30 7.38
CA TYR A 106 -21.70 -15.87 6.08
C TYR A 106 -21.07 -14.80 5.17
N VAL A 107 -19.74 -14.76 5.10
CA VAL A 107 -18.98 -13.77 4.32
C VAL A 107 -18.49 -14.39 3.01
N THR A 108 -19.18 -14.11 1.91
CA THR A 108 -18.80 -14.58 0.56
C THR A 108 -17.66 -13.77 -0.05
N GLN A 109 -17.50 -12.52 0.38
CA GLN A 109 -16.46 -11.60 -0.05
C GLN A 109 -15.06 -12.04 0.40
N THR A 110 -14.01 -11.39 -0.11
CA THR A 110 -12.62 -11.66 0.31
C THR A 110 -12.42 -11.40 1.81
N ALA A 111 -12.89 -10.26 2.29
CA ALA A 111 -12.95 -9.92 3.69
C ALA A 111 -13.97 -8.80 3.91
N VAL A 112 -14.50 -8.72 5.13
CA VAL A 112 -15.31 -7.59 5.59
C VAL A 112 -14.65 -7.04 6.85
N VAL A 113 -14.34 -5.75 6.86
CA VAL A 113 -13.75 -5.06 8.00
C VAL A 113 -14.86 -4.33 8.73
N HIS A 114 -15.20 -4.85 9.91
CA HIS A 114 -16.18 -4.23 10.79
C HIS A 114 -15.54 -3.11 11.59
N HIS A 115 -16.25 -1.99 11.74
CA HIS A 115 -15.77 -0.85 12.48
C HIS A 115 -16.91 0.00 13.05
N GLY A 116 -16.61 0.76 14.09
CA GLY A 116 -17.50 1.79 14.62
C GLY A 116 -17.39 3.10 13.85
N PRO A 117 -18.21 4.11 14.19
CA PRO A 117 -18.15 5.43 13.57
C PRO A 117 -16.74 6.07 13.64
N ASP A 118 -16.06 5.93 14.79
CA ASP A 118 -14.72 6.50 15.02
C ASP A 118 -13.59 5.70 14.37
N GLY A 119 -13.89 4.48 13.89
CA GLY A 119 -12.93 3.52 13.34
C GLY A 119 -12.81 3.52 11.82
N LEU A 120 -13.44 4.46 11.10
CA LEU A 120 -13.51 4.46 9.65
C LEU A 120 -12.12 4.45 8.98
N ASP A 121 -11.21 5.31 9.42
CA ASP A 121 -9.87 5.43 8.82
C ASP A 121 -9.01 4.20 9.08
N GLN A 122 -9.16 3.61 10.26
CA GLN A 122 -8.53 2.38 10.71
C GLN A 122 -9.02 1.20 9.86
N ALA A 123 -10.32 1.17 9.59
CA ALA A 123 -10.96 0.15 8.78
C ALA A 123 -10.53 0.27 7.31
N LEU A 124 -10.49 1.48 6.75
CA LEU A 124 -9.95 1.74 5.41
C LEU A 124 -8.49 1.29 5.30
N LEU A 125 -7.67 1.60 6.30
CA LEU A 125 -6.28 1.17 6.34
C LEU A 125 -6.15 -0.35 6.43
N ALA A 126 -6.91 -1.03 7.28
CA ALA A 126 -6.90 -2.48 7.41
C ALA A 126 -7.42 -3.17 6.13
N ALA A 127 -8.52 -2.67 5.56
CA ALA A 127 -9.11 -3.17 4.32
C ALA A 127 -8.15 -3.05 3.13
N SER A 128 -7.36 -1.98 3.05
CA SER A 128 -6.34 -1.81 1.99
C SER A 128 -5.27 -2.92 1.98
N GLN A 129 -5.14 -3.70 3.06
CA GLN A 129 -4.19 -4.81 3.12
C GLN A 129 -4.71 -6.09 2.45
N ILE A 130 -6.02 -6.18 2.17
CA ILE A 130 -6.67 -7.35 1.60
C ILE A 130 -7.44 -6.93 0.33
N PRO A 131 -6.95 -7.30 -0.87
CA PRO A 131 -7.61 -6.93 -2.12
C PRO A 131 -9.09 -7.37 -2.16
N GLY A 132 -9.99 -6.42 -2.43
CA GLY A 132 -11.43 -6.69 -2.47
C GLY A 132 -12.13 -6.73 -1.11
N ALA A 133 -11.44 -6.39 -0.02
CA ALA A 133 -12.09 -6.20 1.28
C ALA A 133 -13.16 -5.09 1.21
N LYS A 134 -14.24 -5.30 1.95
CA LYS A 134 -15.34 -4.33 2.10
C LYS A 134 -15.39 -3.84 3.54
N LEU A 135 -16.02 -2.68 3.75
CA LEU A 135 -16.27 -2.15 5.08
C LEU A 135 -17.68 -2.48 5.52
N PHE A 136 -17.86 -2.66 6.82
CA PHE A 136 -19.16 -2.76 7.46
C PHE A 136 -19.17 -1.91 8.72
N THR A 137 -20.01 -0.88 8.76
CA THR A 137 -20.17 -0.04 9.94
C THR A 137 -21.13 -0.72 10.91
N ASP A 138 -20.71 -0.87 12.17
CA ASP A 138 -21.58 -1.31 13.24
C ASP A 138 -21.64 -0.29 14.39
N ALA A 139 -22.34 -0.65 15.47
CA ALA A 139 -22.60 0.22 16.60
C ALA A 139 -21.51 0.21 17.68
N ARG A 140 -20.34 -0.39 17.43
CA ARG A 140 -19.24 -0.38 18.41
C ARG A 140 -18.72 1.04 18.64
N SER A 141 -18.15 1.28 19.80
CA SER A 141 -17.39 2.48 20.11
C SER A 141 -15.89 2.27 19.91
N GLY A 142 -15.15 3.36 19.75
CA GLY A 142 -13.69 3.33 19.62
C GLY A 142 -13.20 2.97 18.22
N THR A 143 -11.89 2.77 18.12
CA THR A 143 -11.15 2.68 16.85
C THR A 143 -10.71 1.25 16.49
N SER A 144 -11.11 0.25 17.29
CA SER A 144 -10.80 -1.15 17.00
C SER A 144 -11.61 -1.65 15.81
N VAL A 145 -11.00 -2.54 15.04
CA VAL A 145 -11.61 -3.11 13.83
C VAL A 145 -11.50 -4.62 13.85
N ASP A 146 -12.52 -5.28 13.30
CA ASP A 146 -12.50 -6.73 13.11
C ASP A 146 -12.41 -7.04 11.62
N VAL A 147 -11.32 -7.69 11.22
CA VAL A 147 -11.12 -8.20 9.87
C VAL A 147 -11.71 -9.60 9.80
N VAL A 148 -12.90 -9.72 9.24
CA VAL A 148 -13.57 -11.00 9.00
C VAL A 148 -13.16 -11.50 7.62
N VAL A 149 -12.31 -12.52 7.59
CA VAL A 149 -11.76 -13.10 6.36
C VAL A 149 -12.77 -14.08 5.78
N GLY A 150 -13.26 -13.82 4.57
CA GLY A 150 -14.36 -14.57 3.95
C GLY A 150 -13.92 -15.58 2.90
N LEU A 151 -14.91 -16.28 2.32
CA LEU A 151 -14.70 -17.38 1.38
C LEU A 151 -13.88 -16.98 0.15
N GLY A 152 -14.00 -15.72 -0.30
CA GLY A 152 -13.23 -15.19 -1.43
C GLY A 152 -11.75 -14.91 -1.13
N TYR A 153 -11.26 -15.12 0.10
CA TYR A 153 -9.89 -14.80 0.48
C TYR A 153 -8.85 -15.62 -0.29
N GLN A 154 -7.89 -14.92 -0.90
CA GLN A 154 -6.77 -15.54 -1.62
C GLN A 154 -5.42 -15.17 -1.01
N HIS A 155 -5.17 -13.88 -0.79
CA HIS A 155 -3.89 -13.38 -0.27
C HIS A 155 -4.05 -11.95 0.26
N MET A 156 -3.07 -11.51 1.05
CA MET A 156 -2.86 -10.10 1.37
C MET A 156 -2.03 -9.43 0.27
N VAL A 157 -2.11 -8.09 0.17
CA VAL A 157 -1.13 -7.31 -0.62
C VAL A 157 0.29 -7.67 -0.18
N PRO A 158 1.32 -7.71 -1.05
CA PRO A 158 2.70 -7.98 -0.62
C PRO A 158 3.16 -7.07 0.52
N ILE A 159 4.04 -7.57 1.39
CA ILE A 159 4.60 -6.73 2.45
C ILE A 159 5.38 -5.59 1.77
N PRO A 160 5.14 -4.31 2.14
CA PRO A 160 5.91 -3.21 1.60
C PRO A 160 7.41 -3.45 1.78
N ALA A 161 8.19 -3.21 0.72
CA ALA A 161 9.63 -3.34 0.80
C ALA A 161 10.18 -2.45 1.93
N ARG A 162 11.01 -3.03 2.80
CA ARG A 162 11.69 -2.25 3.84
C ARG A 162 12.71 -1.34 3.17
N LEU A 163 12.75 -0.09 3.61
CA LEU A 163 13.74 0.86 3.13
C LEU A 163 15.14 0.37 3.51
N LYS A 164 16.10 0.40 2.57
CA LYS A 164 17.49 0.08 2.88
C LYS A 164 17.99 1.11 3.93
N PRO A 165 18.52 0.67 5.07
CA PRO A 165 19.01 1.60 6.08
C PRO A 165 20.20 2.37 5.53
N ILE A 166 20.44 3.55 6.09
CA ILE A 166 21.70 4.28 5.92
C ILE A 166 22.57 4.04 7.14
N PRO A 167 23.91 4.20 7.05
CA PRO A 167 24.82 3.97 8.18
C PRO A 167 24.37 4.66 9.48
N SER A 168 23.89 5.90 9.40
CA SER A 168 23.42 6.66 10.58
C SER A 168 22.18 6.11 11.28
N GLU A 169 21.55 5.06 10.76
CA GLU A 169 20.46 4.34 11.42
C GLU A 169 20.86 2.99 11.98
N VAL A 170 22.00 2.47 11.54
CA VAL A 170 22.48 1.16 11.94
C VAL A 170 23.21 1.28 13.27
N LYS A 171 22.68 0.57 14.27
CA LYS A 171 23.28 0.45 15.60
C LYS A 171 24.20 -0.77 15.61
N VAL A 172 25.48 -0.54 15.87
CA VAL A 172 26.52 -1.58 15.83
C VAL A 172 27.15 -1.75 17.21
N ASN A 173 27.23 -2.98 17.70
CA ASN A 173 28.15 -3.34 18.76
C ASN A 173 29.42 -3.92 18.13
N VAL A 174 30.59 -3.60 18.65
CA VAL A 174 31.87 -4.08 18.11
C VAL A 174 32.57 -4.95 19.14
N TYR A 175 32.73 -6.22 18.80
CA TYR A 175 33.29 -7.23 19.69
C TYR A 175 34.63 -7.76 19.19
N ASN A 176 35.60 -7.85 20.11
CA ASN A 176 36.88 -8.50 19.85
C ASN A 176 36.85 -9.96 20.29
N THR A 177 37.27 -10.87 19.41
CA THR A 177 37.52 -12.29 19.75
C THR A 177 38.99 -12.68 19.63
N THR A 178 39.87 -11.71 19.37
CA THR A 178 41.30 -11.92 19.12
C THR A 178 42.13 -11.56 20.36
N TYR A 179 43.42 -11.91 20.32
CA TYR A 179 44.41 -11.49 21.33
C TYR A 179 44.93 -10.06 21.12
N LYS A 180 44.48 -9.35 20.08
CA LYS A 180 44.94 -7.99 19.77
C LYS A 180 44.21 -6.98 20.66
N THR A 181 44.87 -6.48 21.68
CA THR A 181 44.34 -5.44 22.56
C THR A 181 43.97 -4.18 21.77
N GLY A 182 42.82 -3.58 22.08
CA GLY A 182 42.37 -2.34 21.45
C GLY A 182 41.74 -2.50 20.05
N LEU A 183 41.79 -3.69 19.43
CA LEU A 183 41.30 -3.90 18.07
C LEU A 183 39.82 -3.51 17.90
N ALA A 184 38.94 -3.89 18.83
CA ALA A 184 37.53 -3.50 18.77
C ALA A 184 37.33 -1.99 18.82
N LYS A 185 38.13 -1.26 19.62
CA LYS A 185 38.05 0.21 19.66
C LYS A 185 38.49 0.83 18.34
N THR A 186 39.61 0.39 17.78
CA THR A 186 40.09 0.86 16.47
C THR A 186 39.07 0.60 15.36
N VAL A 187 38.47 -0.58 15.32
CA VAL A 187 37.43 -0.92 14.34
C VAL A 187 36.15 -0.12 14.60
N ALA A 188 35.76 0.07 15.86
CA ALA A 188 34.61 0.90 16.22
C ALA A 188 34.78 2.36 15.78
N ASP A 189 35.94 2.96 15.99
CA ASP A 189 36.24 4.33 15.54
C ASP A 189 36.14 4.42 14.00
N ALA A 190 36.65 3.41 13.28
CA ALA A 190 36.56 3.35 11.82
C ALA A 190 35.13 3.08 11.31
N VAL A 191 34.31 2.35 12.06
CA VAL A 191 32.88 2.13 11.78
C VAL A 191 32.09 3.42 12.03
N ALA A 192 32.37 4.11 13.14
CA ALA A 192 31.76 5.40 13.47
C ALA A 192 32.11 6.49 12.44
N ALA A 193 33.36 6.51 11.96
CA ALA A 193 33.79 7.42 10.89
C ALA A 193 33.03 7.23 9.56
N ARG A 194 32.41 6.05 9.36
CA ARG A 194 31.53 5.76 8.20
C ARG A 194 30.07 6.12 8.46
N GLY A 195 29.79 6.76 9.60
CA GLY A 195 28.46 7.22 9.97
C GLY A 195 27.62 6.18 10.72
N PHE A 196 28.14 4.99 11.01
CA PHE A 196 27.43 4.00 11.82
C PHE A 196 27.30 4.45 13.28
N LYS A 197 26.20 4.07 13.94
CA LYS A 197 25.99 4.35 15.37
C LYS A 197 26.57 3.23 16.23
N VAL A 198 27.81 3.38 16.65
CA VAL A 198 28.42 2.45 17.61
C VAL A 198 27.72 2.57 18.97
N LYS A 199 27.34 1.43 19.55
CA LYS A 199 26.62 1.34 20.82
C LYS A 199 27.44 0.74 21.94
N ASP A 200 28.13 -0.35 21.66
CA ASP A 200 29.00 -1.02 22.62
C ASP A 200 30.31 -1.43 21.94
N VAL A 201 31.39 -1.44 22.73
CA VAL A 201 32.72 -1.86 22.31
C VAL A 201 33.32 -2.69 23.44
N SER A 202 33.43 -4.00 23.24
CA SER A 202 33.92 -4.90 24.29
C SER A 202 34.50 -6.20 23.71
N ASN A 203 34.86 -7.15 24.57
CA ASN A 203 35.18 -8.51 24.13
C ASN A 203 33.88 -9.29 23.91
N ASP A 204 33.89 -10.25 22.98
CA ASP A 204 32.68 -11.03 22.67
C ASP A 204 32.16 -11.76 23.92
N PRO A 205 30.90 -11.51 24.34
CA PRO A 205 30.31 -12.17 25.51
C PRO A 205 30.24 -13.69 25.35
N LEU A 206 30.19 -14.21 24.12
CA LEU A 206 30.16 -15.66 23.88
C LEU A 206 31.53 -16.34 24.13
N ARG A 207 32.60 -15.56 24.33
CA ARG A 207 33.97 -16.05 24.59
C ARG A 207 34.43 -17.11 23.59
N THR A 208 33.94 -17.01 22.34
CA THR A 208 34.35 -17.89 21.24
C THR A 208 35.36 -17.18 20.35
N MET A 209 36.46 -17.85 20.04
CA MET A 209 37.45 -17.33 19.10
C MET A 209 36.93 -17.48 17.66
N GLN A 210 36.90 -16.38 16.91
CA GLN A 210 36.55 -16.43 15.48
C GLN A 210 37.81 -16.51 14.63
N LEU A 211 37.92 -17.56 13.81
CA LEU A 211 39.09 -17.77 12.95
C LEU A 211 39.03 -16.92 11.67
N GLY A 212 37.84 -16.65 11.15
CA GLY A 212 37.63 -15.83 9.96
C GLY A 212 37.90 -14.33 10.16
N PRO A 213 37.67 -13.49 9.13
CA PRO A 213 37.89 -12.05 9.22
C PRO A 213 36.91 -11.38 10.19
N ALA A 214 35.62 -11.65 10.05
CA ALA A 214 34.60 -11.19 10.98
C ALA A 214 33.31 -12.00 10.84
N VAL A 215 32.47 -11.95 11.87
CA VAL A 215 31.09 -12.44 11.86
C VAL A 215 30.18 -11.28 12.23
N ILE A 216 29.14 -11.05 11.44
CA ILE A 216 28.10 -10.06 11.75
C ILE A 216 26.87 -10.82 12.24
N ARG A 217 26.53 -10.66 13.52
CA ARG A 217 25.36 -11.30 14.15
C ARG A 217 24.17 -10.35 14.15
N TYR A 218 23.00 -10.83 13.76
CA TYR A 218 21.80 -9.99 13.59
C TYR A 218 20.50 -10.75 13.79
N GLY A 219 19.45 -10.02 14.19
CA GLY A 219 18.08 -10.54 14.26
C GLY A 219 17.28 -10.27 12.99
N GLU A 220 16.05 -10.75 12.91
CA GLU A 220 15.20 -10.60 11.71
C GLU A 220 15.02 -9.14 11.27
N GLU A 221 14.91 -8.20 12.21
CA GLU A 221 14.76 -6.77 11.86
C GLU A 221 16.08 -6.10 11.48
N GLY A 222 17.23 -6.73 11.78
CA GLY A 222 18.58 -6.20 11.55
C GLY A 222 19.26 -6.74 10.29
N ASP A 223 18.61 -7.59 9.50
CA ASP A 223 19.19 -8.22 8.30
C ASP A 223 19.66 -7.22 7.24
N LEU A 224 18.89 -6.18 6.94
CA LEU A 224 19.30 -5.12 6.02
C LEU A 224 20.47 -4.28 6.58
N ALA A 225 20.50 -4.09 7.89
CA ALA A 225 21.57 -3.37 8.58
C ALA A 225 22.87 -4.19 8.56
N ALA A 226 22.76 -5.51 8.73
CA ALA A 226 23.87 -6.44 8.67
C ALA A 226 24.44 -6.54 7.24
N ALA A 227 23.58 -6.63 6.24
CA ALA A 227 23.97 -6.61 4.83
C ALA A 227 24.72 -5.31 4.47
N LEU A 228 24.21 -4.16 4.93
CA LEU A 228 24.90 -2.89 4.74
C LEU A 228 26.28 -2.89 5.41
N LEU A 229 26.38 -3.36 6.65
CA LEU A 229 27.65 -3.42 7.37
C LEU A 229 28.66 -4.38 6.70
N GLN A 230 28.18 -5.48 6.13
CA GLN A 230 29.00 -6.46 5.41
C GLN A 230 29.73 -5.83 4.21
N GLU A 231 29.11 -4.87 3.52
CA GLU A 231 29.73 -4.14 2.40
C GLU A 231 31.03 -3.41 2.83
N HIS A 232 31.20 -3.11 4.13
CA HIS A 232 32.38 -2.44 4.68
C HIS A 232 33.42 -3.39 5.31
N VAL A 233 33.10 -4.68 5.45
CA VAL A 233 33.93 -5.66 6.15
C VAL A 233 34.21 -6.85 5.21
N PRO A 234 35.30 -6.79 4.42
CA PRO A 234 35.64 -7.84 3.47
C PRO A 234 35.75 -9.21 4.15
N GLY A 235 35.06 -10.21 3.59
CA GLY A 235 35.07 -11.58 4.11
C GLY A 235 34.26 -11.79 5.40
N ALA A 236 33.46 -10.81 5.83
CA ALA A 236 32.54 -10.99 6.95
C ALA A 236 31.43 -11.98 6.61
N GLN A 237 31.14 -12.89 7.55
CA GLN A 237 30.02 -13.82 7.44
C GLN A 237 28.79 -13.29 8.16
N LEU A 238 27.62 -13.42 7.54
CA LEU A 238 26.34 -13.06 8.13
C LEU A 238 25.78 -14.24 8.91
N VAL A 239 25.48 -14.03 10.20
CA VAL A 239 24.85 -15.04 11.07
C VAL A 239 23.56 -14.48 11.64
N LYS A 240 22.42 -15.01 11.18
CA LYS A 240 21.12 -14.70 11.78
C LYS A 240 21.00 -15.42 13.13
N ASP A 241 20.72 -14.67 14.18
CA ASP A 241 20.36 -15.22 15.49
C ASP A 241 18.90 -14.87 15.86
N GLY A 242 18.47 -15.31 17.04
CA GLY A 242 17.11 -15.12 17.53
C GLY A 242 16.83 -13.78 18.21
N ARG A 243 17.73 -12.78 18.13
CA ARG A 243 17.53 -11.51 18.84
C ARG A 243 16.36 -10.71 18.25
N ALA A 244 15.73 -9.93 19.11
CA ALA A 244 14.78 -8.90 18.70
C ALA A 244 15.50 -7.59 18.34
N GLY A 245 14.85 -6.75 17.54
CA GLY A 245 15.35 -5.44 17.17
C GLY A 245 16.34 -5.44 16.00
N SER A 246 16.72 -4.23 15.58
CA SER A 246 17.53 -3.98 14.39
C SER A 246 19.03 -3.78 14.66
N GLY A 247 19.47 -4.04 15.90
CA GLY A 247 20.88 -3.93 16.28
C GLY A 247 21.71 -5.08 15.71
N VAL A 248 22.96 -4.79 15.35
CA VAL A 248 23.89 -5.78 14.79
C VAL A 248 25.19 -5.81 15.59
N ASP A 249 25.81 -6.97 15.69
CA ASP A 249 27.13 -7.11 16.32
C ASP A 249 28.18 -7.41 15.24
N LEU A 250 29.22 -6.60 15.20
CA LEU A 250 30.43 -6.86 14.44
C LEU A 250 31.43 -7.60 15.32
N VAL A 251 31.57 -8.90 15.10
CA VAL A 251 32.49 -9.77 15.85
C VAL A 251 33.76 -9.95 15.04
N ILE A 252 34.85 -9.34 15.50
CA ILE A 252 36.13 -9.31 14.80
C ILE A 252 36.87 -10.62 15.08
N GLY A 253 37.29 -11.30 14.02
CA GLY A 253 38.05 -12.54 14.10
C GLY A 253 39.53 -12.38 13.81
N ASN A 254 40.28 -13.47 13.96
CA ASN A 254 41.73 -13.45 13.96
C ASN A 254 42.34 -13.19 12.57
N ALA A 255 41.62 -13.55 11.50
CA ALA A 255 42.01 -13.21 10.13
C ALA A 255 41.60 -11.79 9.72
N PHE A 256 41.10 -10.96 10.64
CA PHE A 256 40.81 -9.56 10.35
C PHE A 256 42.08 -8.79 10.00
N THR A 257 42.07 -8.15 8.84
CA THR A 257 43.14 -7.27 8.37
C THR A 257 42.72 -5.81 8.48
N SER A 258 41.69 -5.42 7.74
CA SER A 258 41.18 -4.05 7.69
C SER A 258 39.75 -4.00 7.19
N LEU A 259 39.07 -2.89 7.47
CA LEU A 259 37.85 -2.51 6.76
C LEU A 259 38.18 -2.09 5.33
N THR A 260 37.17 -2.04 4.46
CA THR A 260 37.28 -1.44 3.12
C THR A 260 37.84 -0.02 3.25
N PRO A 261 38.83 0.41 2.45
CA PRO A 261 39.40 1.76 2.56
C PRO A 261 38.32 2.84 2.53
N LEU A 262 38.50 3.92 3.31
CA LEU A 262 37.46 4.96 3.42
C LEU A 262 37.23 5.68 2.08
N ALA A 263 38.27 5.81 1.25
CA ALA A 263 38.18 6.38 -0.09
C ALA A 263 37.30 5.57 -1.05
N ASP A 264 37.16 4.27 -0.81
CA ASP A 264 36.37 3.36 -1.65
C ASP A 264 34.92 3.24 -1.17
N VAL A 265 34.57 3.94 -0.08
CA VAL A 265 33.19 3.94 0.41
C VAL A 265 32.36 4.95 -0.38
N PRO A 266 31.26 4.51 -1.03
CA PRO A 266 30.35 5.43 -1.68
C PRO A 266 29.82 6.48 -0.69
N PRO A 267 29.68 7.75 -1.11
CA PRO A 267 29.09 8.78 -0.26
C PRO A 267 27.70 8.37 0.19
N LEU A 268 27.32 8.78 1.42
CA LEU A 268 26.04 8.42 2.00
C LEU A 268 24.90 8.90 1.09
N PRO A 269 23.99 8.01 0.66
CA PRO A 269 22.85 8.43 -0.12
C PRO A 269 21.96 9.35 0.73
N PRO A 270 21.46 10.47 0.17
CA PRO A 270 20.51 11.32 0.87
C PRO A 270 19.22 10.53 1.15
N ARG A 271 18.69 10.66 2.37
CA ARG A 271 17.40 10.08 2.70
C ARG A 271 16.28 10.92 2.09
N LEU A 272 15.52 10.31 1.19
CA LEU A 272 14.30 10.92 0.70
C LEU A 272 13.25 10.97 1.83
N PRO A 273 12.49 12.08 1.95
CA PRO A 273 11.33 12.13 2.82
C PRO A 273 10.36 11.00 2.49
N GLN A 274 9.90 10.28 3.50
CA GLN A 274 8.89 9.24 3.30
C GLN A 274 7.52 9.90 3.12
N ALA A 275 6.78 9.46 2.11
CA ALA A 275 5.39 9.86 1.96
C ALA A 275 4.59 9.36 3.18
N ILE A 276 3.79 10.24 3.77
CA ILE A 276 2.86 9.87 4.82
C ILE A 276 1.78 9.00 4.16
N PRO A 277 1.50 7.78 4.66
CA PRO A 277 0.43 6.97 4.11
C PRO A 277 -0.90 7.70 4.25
N THR A 278 -1.79 7.54 3.28
CA THR A 278 -3.12 8.15 3.28
C THR A 278 -4.22 7.10 3.12
N VAL A 279 -5.42 7.44 3.55
CA VAL A 279 -6.65 6.68 3.27
C VAL A 279 -7.66 7.58 2.58
N ALA A 280 -8.44 7.01 1.68
CA ALA A 280 -9.48 7.73 0.94
C ALA A 280 -10.85 7.39 1.55
N ARG A 281 -11.46 8.37 2.21
CA ARG A 281 -12.81 8.23 2.76
C ARG A 281 -13.82 8.26 1.60
N PRO A 282 -14.77 7.31 1.56
CA PRO A 282 -15.80 7.32 0.55
C PRO A 282 -16.67 8.56 0.72
N CYS A 283 -17.23 9.00 -0.41
CA CYS A 283 -18.23 10.04 -0.43
C CYS A 283 -19.48 9.61 0.34
N MET A 284 -19.94 10.49 1.23
CA MET A 284 -21.24 10.36 1.91
C MET A 284 -22.38 10.91 1.04
#